data_AF-A0A6J4T8R9-F1
#
_entry.id   AF-A0A6J4T8R9-F1
#
_cell.length_a   1.000
_cell.length_b   1.000
_cell.length_c   1.000
_cell.angle_alpha   90.00
_cell.angle_beta   90.00
_cell.angle_gamma   90.00
#
_symmetry.space_group_name_H-M   'P 1'
#
loop_
_entity.id
_entity.type
_entity.pdbx_description
1 polymer ?
#
loop_
_entity_poly.entity_id
_entity_poly.type
_entity_poly.pdbx_seq_one_letter_code
_entity_poly.pdbx_strand_id
1 'polypeptide(L)'
;MANFICPNCGNRLASSERTAGFGSRPKSCPKCGFGFLFELLDDYYPAPTAAFFVCDREGRVIGAGRGSRELTGLGDQDVIGRAVREVLGLQFENGSDHIGTALEWGVRVLDKPVTVHAEGDRPEPAKADIFPAYDEDGGLLLVLTPT
;
A
#
# COMPACT_ATOMS: atom_id res chain seq x y z
N MET A 1 3.58 -15.17 -15.26
CA MET A 1 2.47 -15.43 -14.32
C MET A 1 2.40 -14.21 -13.42
N ALA A 2 1.24 -13.59 -13.28
CA ALA A 2 1.11 -12.35 -12.51
C ALA A 2 1.14 -12.66 -11.02
N ASN A 3 1.85 -11.83 -10.26
CA ASN A 3 1.90 -11.93 -8.80
C ASN A 3 0.92 -10.93 -8.21
N PHE A 4 0.17 -11.38 -7.22
CA PHE A 4 -0.81 -10.55 -6.53
C PHE A 4 -0.53 -10.54 -5.04
N ILE A 5 -0.80 -9.42 -4.40
CA ILE A 5 -0.75 -9.27 -2.94
C ILE A 5 -2.07 -8.73 -2.43
N CYS A 6 -2.57 -9.33 -1.34
CA CYS A 6 -3.70 -8.80 -0.62
C CYS A 6 -3.24 -7.60 0.22
N PRO A 7 -3.73 -6.38 -0.03
CA PRO A 7 -3.29 -5.22 0.73
C PRO A 7 -3.81 -5.24 2.17
N ASN A 8 -4.83 -6.06 2.48
CA ASN A 8 -5.33 -6.19 3.85
C ASN A 8 -4.48 -7.16 4.70
N CYS A 9 -4.07 -8.31 4.17
CA CYS A 9 -3.44 -9.36 5.00
C CYS A 9 -2.06 -9.81 4.53
N GLY A 10 -1.52 -9.20 3.47
CA GLY A 10 -0.23 -9.54 2.86
C GLY A 10 -0.21 -10.91 2.18
N ASN A 11 -1.36 -11.59 2.05
CA ASN A 11 -1.41 -12.90 1.39
C ASN A 11 -1.08 -12.76 -0.10
N ARG A 12 -0.19 -13.61 -0.58
CA ARG A 12 0.25 -13.59 -1.97
C ARG A 12 -0.44 -14.68 -2.77
N LEU A 13 -0.65 -14.39 -4.05
CA LEU A 13 -1.27 -15.32 -4.99
C LEU A 13 -0.57 -15.18 -6.33
N ALA A 14 -0.09 -16.28 -6.89
CA ALA A 14 0.34 -16.32 -8.28
C ALA A 14 -0.84 -16.77 -9.15
N SER A 15 -1.14 -16.04 -10.22
CA SER A 15 -2.25 -16.38 -11.11
C SER A 15 -1.98 -15.99 -12.56
N SER A 16 -2.58 -16.73 -13.49
CA SER A 16 -2.59 -16.41 -14.92
C SER A 16 -3.69 -15.40 -15.30
N GLU A 17 -4.66 -15.16 -14.41
CA GLU A 17 -5.84 -14.32 -14.68
C GLU A 17 -5.92 -13.17 -13.67
N ARG A 18 -6.37 -11.98 -14.13
CA ARG A 18 -6.58 -10.78 -13.29
C ARG A 18 -7.96 -10.72 -12.63
N THR A 19 -8.94 -11.47 -13.12
CA THR A 19 -10.33 -11.41 -12.66
C THR A 19 -10.80 -12.72 -12.07
N ALA A 20 -11.84 -12.67 -11.25
CA ALA A 20 -12.45 -13.87 -10.68
C ALA A 20 -13.31 -14.59 -11.73
N GLY A 21 -12.80 -15.73 -12.24
CA GLY A 21 -13.51 -16.53 -13.25
C GLY A 21 -13.63 -15.82 -14.59
N PHE A 22 -14.76 -15.99 -15.28
CA PHE A 22 -15.01 -15.42 -16.62
C PHE A 22 -15.54 -13.97 -16.61
N GLY A 23 -15.55 -13.27 -15.47
CA GLY A 23 -16.08 -11.91 -15.33
C GLY A 23 -15.01 -10.82 -15.37
N SER A 24 -15.44 -9.55 -15.27
CA SER A 24 -14.56 -8.37 -15.10
C SER A 24 -14.26 -8.03 -13.63
N ARG A 25 -14.79 -8.81 -12.68
CA ARG A 25 -14.68 -8.51 -11.25
C ARG A 25 -13.24 -8.74 -10.75
N PRO A 26 -12.65 -7.80 -9.99
CA PRO A 26 -11.35 -7.99 -9.36
C PRO A 26 -11.31 -9.25 -8.48
N LYS A 27 -10.14 -9.87 -8.38
CA LYS A 27 -9.94 -11.05 -7.51
C LYS A 27 -10.03 -10.65 -6.05
N SER A 28 -10.91 -11.29 -5.29
CA SER A 28 -10.90 -11.18 -3.84
C SER A 28 -9.80 -12.05 -3.21
N CYS A 29 -9.34 -11.66 -2.03
CA CYS A 29 -8.37 -12.47 -1.30
C CYS A 29 -9.03 -13.77 -0.78
N PRO A 30 -8.53 -14.97 -1.16
CA PRO A 30 -9.09 -16.24 -0.70
C PRO A 30 -8.82 -16.51 0.79
N LYS A 31 -7.87 -15.79 1.41
CA LYS A 31 -7.48 -15.98 2.81
C LYS A 31 -8.32 -15.16 3.79
N CYS A 32 -8.68 -13.93 3.44
CA CYS A 32 -9.35 -13.00 4.37
C CYS A 32 -10.63 -12.35 3.80
N GLY A 33 -10.99 -12.65 2.55
CA GLY A 33 -12.19 -12.11 1.92
C GLY A 33 -12.09 -10.65 1.45
N PHE A 34 -10.92 -10.01 1.55
CA PHE A 34 -10.74 -8.64 1.07
C PHE A 34 -11.10 -8.49 -0.40
N GLY A 35 -11.71 -7.35 -0.77
CA GLY A 35 -12.50 -7.19 -1.99
C GLY A 35 -11.70 -7.25 -3.30
N PHE A 36 -10.40 -6.96 -3.26
CA PHE A 36 -9.53 -6.99 -4.43
C PHE A 36 -8.10 -7.42 -4.05
N LEU A 37 -7.27 -7.73 -5.04
CA LEU A 37 -5.85 -8.01 -4.88
C LEU A 37 -5.06 -7.02 -5.73
N PHE A 38 -3.91 -6.58 -5.23
CA PHE A 38 -3.04 -5.65 -5.93
C PHE A 38 -2.06 -6.44 -6.81
N GLU A 39 -1.98 -6.12 -8.10
CA GLU A 39 -1.04 -6.76 -9.01
C GLU A 39 0.36 -6.19 -8.85
N LEU A 40 1.34 -7.09 -8.78
CA LEU A 40 2.76 -6.80 -8.67
C LEU A 40 3.46 -7.35 -9.92
N LEU A 41 4.28 -6.51 -10.55
CA LEU A 41 5.05 -6.92 -11.73
C LEU A 41 6.21 -7.88 -11.40
N ASP A 42 6.64 -7.92 -10.13
CA ASP A 42 7.71 -8.80 -9.65
C ASP A 42 7.28 -9.53 -8.37
N ASP A 43 8.05 -10.54 -7.98
CA ASP A 43 7.87 -11.23 -6.72
C ASP A 43 8.34 -10.33 -5.56
N TYR A 44 7.39 -9.80 -4.80
CA TYR A 44 7.65 -8.96 -3.62
C TYR A 44 7.29 -9.73 -2.34
N TYR A 45 8.18 -9.68 -1.35
CA TYR A 45 8.02 -10.29 -0.05
C TYR A 45 8.03 -9.20 1.02
N PRO A 46 6.86 -8.78 1.51
CA PRO A 46 6.81 -7.83 2.61
C PRO A 46 7.39 -8.46 3.89
N ALA A 47 8.01 -7.64 4.73
CA ALA A 47 8.41 -8.07 6.06
C ALA A 47 7.18 -8.47 6.90
N PRO A 48 7.34 -9.37 7.90
CA PRO A 48 6.22 -9.76 8.77
C PRO A 48 5.57 -8.60 9.52
N THR A 49 6.35 -7.56 9.82
CA THR A 49 5.95 -6.33 10.51
C THR A 49 5.49 -5.22 9.56
N ALA A 50 5.44 -5.47 8.25
CA ALA A 50 5.07 -4.45 7.29
C ALA A 50 3.60 -4.02 7.45
N ALA A 51 3.40 -2.71 7.38
CA ALA A 51 2.12 -2.03 7.35
C ALA A 51 1.70 -1.75 5.90
N PHE A 52 0.42 -1.95 5.58
CA PHE A 52 -0.10 -1.76 4.23
C PHE A 52 -1.14 -0.64 4.18
N PHE A 53 -1.03 0.22 3.17
CA PHE A 53 -2.00 1.28 2.88
C PHE A 53 -2.30 1.29 1.39
N VAL A 54 -3.57 1.18 1.01
CA VAL A 54 -4.00 1.37 -0.38
C VAL A 54 -4.49 2.80 -0.53
N CYS A 55 -4.03 3.46 -1.59
CA CYS A 55 -4.45 4.80 -1.93
C CYS A 55 -5.09 4.85 -3.32
N ASP A 56 -6.04 5.77 -3.50
CA ASP A 56 -6.59 6.11 -4.81
C ASP A 56 -5.60 6.96 -5.65
N ARG A 57 -6.03 7.35 -6.86
CA ARG A 57 -5.26 8.20 -7.79
C ARG A 57 -4.89 9.59 -7.25
N GLU A 58 -5.62 10.09 -6.24
CA GLU A 58 -5.30 11.35 -5.57
C GLU A 58 -4.38 11.14 -4.36
N GLY A 59 -4.00 9.90 -4.05
CA GLY A 59 -3.19 9.56 -2.89
C GLY A 59 -3.97 9.55 -1.58
N ARG A 60 -5.31 9.43 -1.62
CA ARG A 60 -6.14 9.28 -0.42
C ARG A 60 -6.24 7.82 -0.02
N VAL A 61 -6.18 7.54 1.27
CA VAL A 61 -6.25 6.16 1.78
C VAL A 61 -7.65 5.60 1.56
N ILE A 62 -7.75 4.45 0.88
CA ILE A 62 -8.99 3.70 0.64
C ILE A 62 -8.98 2.33 1.33
N GLY A 63 -7.86 1.95 1.93
CA GLY A 63 -7.75 0.77 2.77
C GLY A 63 -6.49 0.82 3.63
N ALA A 64 -6.62 0.39 4.88
CA ALA A 64 -5.50 0.14 5.79
C ALA A 64 -5.49 -1.34 6.14
N GLY A 65 -4.35 -2.00 5.90
CA GLY A 65 -4.21 -3.44 6.10
C GLY A 65 -3.49 -3.78 7.40
N ARG A 66 -3.03 -5.03 7.48
CA ARG A 66 -2.13 -5.53 8.54
C ARG A 66 -1.03 -4.50 8.81
N GLY A 67 -0.69 -4.34 10.09
CA GLY A 67 0.48 -3.57 10.51
C GLY A 67 0.22 -2.07 10.55
N SER A 68 -0.84 -1.56 9.89
CA SER A 68 -1.18 -0.14 9.86
C SER A 68 -1.39 0.43 11.25
N ARG A 69 -2.25 -0.22 12.06
CA ARG A 69 -2.53 0.21 13.42
C ARG A 69 -1.35 0.01 14.35
N GLU A 70 -0.60 -1.07 14.20
CA GLU A 70 0.57 -1.35 15.02
C GLU A 70 1.69 -0.33 14.78
N LEU A 71 1.84 0.16 13.55
CA LEU A 71 2.85 1.16 13.18
C LEU A 71 2.44 2.60 13.50
N THR A 72 1.15 2.91 13.40
CA THR A 72 0.67 4.32 13.42
C THR A 72 -0.21 4.66 14.62
N GLY A 73 -0.70 3.66 15.34
CA GLY A 73 -1.76 3.82 16.34
C GLY A 73 -3.15 4.10 15.76
N LEU A 74 -3.27 4.40 14.47
CA LEU A 74 -4.50 4.82 13.80
C LEU A 74 -5.32 3.63 13.31
N GLY A 75 -6.65 3.74 13.41
CA GLY A 75 -7.59 2.80 12.80
C GLY A 75 -8.13 3.29 11.46
N ASP A 76 -8.90 2.43 10.78
CA ASP A 76 -9.51 2.73 9.49
C ASP A 76 -10.30 4.05 9.50
N GLN A 77 -11.06 4.31 10.56
CA GLN A 77 -11.87 5.54 10.68
C GLN A 77 -11.04 6.82 10.74
N ASP A 78 -9.77 6.71 11.17
CA ASP A 78 -8.88 7.84 11.32
C ASP A 78 -8.15 8.19 10.01
N VAL A 79 -8.00 7.22 9.10
CA VAL A 79 -7.17 7.34 7.90
C VAL A 79 -7.94 7.38 6.58
N ILE A 80 -9.07 6.67 6.48
CA ILE A 80 -9.79 6.50 5.21
C ILE A 80 -10.29 7.85 4.68
N GLY A 81 -10.08 8.10 3.39
CA GLY A 81 -10.44 9.33 2.67
C GLY A 81 -9.46 10.50 2.82
N ARG A 82 -8.47 10.38 3.72
CA ARG A 82 -7.45 11.40 3.95
C ARG A 82 -6.23 11.16 3.08
N ALA A 83 -5.51 12.23 2.75
CA ALA A 83 -4.25 12.14 2.02
C ALA A 83 -3.22 11.36 2.86
N VAL A 84 -2.63 10.30 2.28
CA VAL A 84 -1.73 9.39 3.00
C VAL A 84 -0.52 10.12 3.60
N ARG A 85 -0.03 11.15 2.91
CA ARG A 85 1.12 11.95 3.34
C ARG A 85 0.84 12.78 4.57
N GLU A 86 -0.38 13.30 4.67
CA GLU A 86 -0.79 14.16 5.78
C GLU A 86 -1.11 13.31 7.00
N VAL A 87 -1.91 12.25 6.84
CA VAL A 87 -2.34 11.43 7.98
C VAL A 87 -1.21 10.61 8.58
N LEU A 88 -0.26 10.16 7.77
CA LEU A 88 0.93 9.43 8.25
C LEU A 88 2.14 10.34 8.48
N GLY A 89 2.04 11.63 8.16
CA GLY A 89 3.13 12.60 8.30
C GLY A 89 4.45 12.12 7.66
N LEU A 90 4.39 11.58 6.44
CA LEU A 90 5.54 10.92 5.81
C LEU A 90 6.65 11.93 5.52
N GLN A 91 7.83 11.70 6.09
CA GLN A 91 9.03 12.50 5.84
C GLN A 91 10.11 11.64 5.18
N PHE A 92 10.31 11.85 3.88
CA PHE A 92 11.38 11.22 3.11
C PHE A 92 12.65 12.07 3.15
N GLU A 93 13.79 11.44 2.88
CA GLU A 93 15.07 12.15 2.76
C GLU A 93 14.98 13.31 1.76
N ASN A 94 15.57 14.44 2.16
CA ASN A 94 15.61 15.69 1.39
C ASN A 94 14.24 16.26 0.97
N GLY A 95 13.15 15.86 1.63
CA GLY A 95 11.80 16.30 1.28
C GLY A 95 11.32 15.78 -0.08
N SER A 96 11.90 14.68 -0.55
CA SER A 96 11.54 14.06 -1.82
C SER A 96 10.10 13.54 -1.82
N ASP A 97 9.44 13.69 -2.95
CA ASP A 97 8.08 13.21 -3.13
C ASP A 97 8.01 11.88 -3.89
N HIS A 98 8.22 10.79 -3.16
CA HIS A 98 8.15 9.45 -3.73
C HIS A 98 6.72 8.97 -4.05
N ILE A 99 5.72 9.45 -3.29
CA ILE A 99 4.31 9.12 -3.53
C ILE A 99 3.84 9.75 -4.84
N GLY A 100 4.16 11.03 -5.05
CA GLY A 100 3.82 11.78 -6.26
C GLY A 100 4.55 11.23 -7.47
N THR A 101 5.83 10.91 -7.31
CA THR A 101 6.61 10.24 -8.36
C THR A 101 5.95 8.94 -8.83
N ALA A 102 5.48 8.10 -7.89
CA ALA A 102 4.82 6.85 -8.24
C ALA A 102 3.46 7.07 -8.94
N LEU A 103 2.66 8.02 -8.46
CA LEU A 103 1.35 8.36 -9.05
C LEU A 103 1.47 8.99 -10.45
N GLU A 104 2.43 9.91 -10.63
CA GLU A 104 2.59 10.65 -11.89
C GLU A 104 3.19 9.77 -12.99
N TRP A 105 4.23 9.00 -12.66
CA TRP A 105 5.00 8.27 -13.65
C TRP A 105 4.64 6.79 -13.75
N GLY A 106 3.79 6.28 -12.84
CA GLY A 106 3.45 4.85 -12.78
C GLY A 106 4.68 3.97 -12.53
N VAL A 107 5.67 4.50 -11.81
CA VAL A 107 6.91 3.78 -11.48
C VAL A 107 6.91 3.28 -10.04
N ARG A 108 7.55 2.13 -9.84
CA ARG A 108 7.78 1.57 -8.50
C ARG A 108 8.91 2.31 -7.81
N VAL A 109 8.74 2.57 -6.52
CA VAL A 109 9.75 3.22 -5.69
C VAL A 109 9.98 2.35 -4.47
N LEU A 110 11.17 1.76 -4.34
CA LEU A 110 11.48 0.75 -3.33
C LEU A 110 12.58 1.22 -2.39
N ASP A 111 12.60 0.62 -1.19
CA ASP A 111 13.64 0.75 -0.17
C ASP A 111 13.97 2.22 0.15
N LYS A 112 12.93 3.06 0.29
CA LYS A 112 13.10 4.48 0.63
C LYS A 112 13.02 4.68 2.14
N PRO A 113 14.08 5.19 2.78
CA PRO A 113 13.99 5.62 4.16
C PRO A 113 12.91 6.69 4.33
N VAL A 114 12.06 6.51 5.33
CA VAL A 114 10.99 7.44 5.67
C VAL A 114 10.83 7.49 7.18
N THR A 115 10.50 8.65 7.72
CA THR A 115 10.00 8.78 9.09
C THR A 115 8.50 8.98 9.04
N VAL A 116 7.77 8.15 9.78
CA VAL A 116 6.32 8.21 9.92
C VAL A 116 6.00 9.07 11.14
N HIS A 117 5.21 10.12 10.94
CA HIS A 117 4.72 11.00 12.00
C HIS A 117 3.18 10.92 12.02
N ALA A 118 2.67 9.73 12.31
CA ALA A 118 1.23 9.53 12.40
C ALA A 118 0.62 10.39 13.50
N GLU A 119 -0.58 10.89 13.24
CA GLU A 119 -1.29 11.77 14.18
C GLU A 119 -1.47 11.10 15.55
N GLY A 120 -0.92 11.70 16.61
CA GLY A 120 -1.03 11.19 17.97
C GLY A 120 0.01 10.11 18.35
N ASP A 121 0.95 9.79 17.46
CA ASP A 121 2.02 8.83 17.73
C ASP A 121 3.43 9.46 17.69
N ARG A 122 4.43 8.71 18.12
CA ARG A 122 5.84 9.11 18.05
C ARG A 122 6.37 9.00 16.62
N PRO A 123 7.41 9.78 16.26
CA PRO A 123 8.15 9.56 15.03
C PRO A 123 8.73 8.14 14.99
N GLU A 124 8.35 7.35 14.00
CA GLU A 124 8.82 5.98 13.81
C GLU A 124 9.59 5.85 12.48
N PRO A 125 10.86 5.44 12.49
CA PRO A 125 11.63 5.21 11.27
C PRO A 125 11.15 3.93 10.57
N ALA A 126 11.03 4.02 9.25
CA ALA A 126 10.61 2.91 8.41
C ALA A 126 11.26 2.95 7.03
N LYS A 127 11.06 1.87 6.28
CA LYS A 127 11.30 1.78 4.84
C LYS A 127 9.97 1.79 4.10
N ALA A 128 9.86 2.61 3.07
CA ALA A 128 8.72 2.67 2.18
C ALA A 128 9.01 1.94 0.86
N ASP A 129 8.11 1.02 0.52
CA ASP A 129 7.96 0.46 -0.82
C ASP A 129 6.61 0.92 -1.39
N ILE A 130 6.63 1.50 -2.58
CA ILE A 130 5.49 2.14 -3.24
C ILE A 130 5.28 1.47 -4.59
N PHE A 131 4.09 0.90 -4.77
CA PHE A 131 3.69 0.20 -5.99
C PHE A 131 2.50 0.91 -6.62
N PRO A 132 2.62 1.41 -7.87
CA PRO A 132 1.48 1.98 -8.57
C PRO A 132 0.51 0.87 -8.99
N ALA A 133 -0.78 1.21 -9.04
CA ALA A 133 -1.79 0.32 -9.62
C ALA A 133 -1.69 0.36 -11.16
N TYR A 134 -1.89 -0.79 -11.80
CA TYR A 134 -1.80 -0.94 -13.26
C TYR A 134 -3.16 -1.17 -13.92
N ASP A 135 -4.25 -0.84 -13.22
CA ASP A 135 -5.63 -0.88 -13.70
C ASP A 135 -6.11 0.54 -14.07
N GLU A 136 -7.38 0.65 -14.49
CA GLU A 136 -7.99 1.92 -14.89
C GLU A 136 -8.33 2.83 -13.70
N ASP A 137 -8.39 2.27 -12.49
CA ASP A 137 -8.71 3.02 -11.27
C ASP A 137 -7.49 3.85 -10.83
N GLY A 138 -6.29 3.30 -11.02
CA GLY A 138 -5.03 3.94 -10.65
C GLY A 138 -4.81 3.94 -9.14
N GLY A 139 -3.92 4.82 -8.66
CA GLY A 139 -3.53 4.87 -7.25
C GLY A 139 -2.30 4.02 -6.95
N LEU A 140 -2.12 3.64 -5.69
CA LEU A 140 -0.93 2.92 -5.25
C LEU A 140 -1.16 2.06 -4.01
N LEU A 141 -0.27 1.11 -3.82
CA LEU A 141 -0.04 0.40 -2.58
C LEU A 141 1.24 0.94 -1.94
N LEU A 142 1.11 1.49 -0.74
CA LEU A 142 2.21 1.87 0.13
C LEU A 142 2.43 0.76 1.16
N VAL A 143 3.66 0.27 1.25
CA VAL A 143 4.10 -0.69 2.26
C VAL A 143 5.17 -0.04 3.12
N LEU A 144 4.96 0.02 4.43
CA LEU A 144 5.88 0.60 5.40
C LEU A 144 6.44 -0.49 6.29
N THR A 145 7.75 -0.66 6.33
CA THR A 145 8.43 -1.63 7.19
C THR A 145 9.21 -0.90 8.28
N PRO A 146 8.85 -1.03 9.56
CA PRO A 146 9.59 -0.43 10.67
C PRO A 146 11.06 -0.89 10.68
N THR A 147 12.00 0.00 11.02
CA THR A 147 13.46 -0.27 11.03
C THR A 147 14.11 -0.08 12.38
#